data_AF-A0A1B9GFA1-F1
#
_entry.id   AF-A0A1B9GFA1-F1
#
_cell.length_a   1.000
_cell.length_b   1.000
_cell.length_c   1.000
_cell.angle_alpha   90.00
_cell.angle_beta   90.00
_cell.angle_gamma   90.00
#
_symmetry.space_group_name_H-M   'P 1'
#
loop_
_entity.id
_entity.type
_entity.pdbx_description
1 polymer ?
#
loop_
_entity_poly.entity_id
_entity_poly.type
_entity_poly.pdbx_seq_one_letter_code
_entity_poly.pdbx_strand_id
1 'polypeptide(L)' 'MSKLNILNLFWILLIVFFLASIPMAEAWNPYLACKATCNAGYLSCMSVYGNVQICNVALRSCFARCL' A
#
# COMPACT_ATOMS: atom_id res chain seq x y z
N MET A 1 22.77 -6.90 -41.13
CA MET A 1 21.60 -7.23 -40.29
C MET A 1 21.91 -6.95 -38.82
N SER A 2 22.08 -5.67 -38.43
CA SER A 2 22.53 -5.32 -37.06
C SER A 2 21.73 -4.20 -36.40
N LYS A 3 20.85 -3.51 -37.14
CA LYS A 3 20.04 -2.39 -36.63
C LYS A 3 18.80 -2.84 -35.85
N LEU A 4 18.30 -4.06 -36.10
CA LEU A 4 17.10 -4.61 -35.45
C LEU A 4 17.33 -4.91 -33.95
N ASN A 5 18.55 -5.32 -33.57
CA ASN A 5 18.90 -5.65 -32.18
C ASN A 5 19.01 -4.41 -31.29
N ILE A 6 19.54 -3.30 -31.81
CA ILE A 6 19.72 -2.05 -31.05
C ILE A 6 18.37 -1.43 -30.73
N LEU A 7 17.42 -1.47 -31.68
CA LEU A 7 16.07 -0.96 -31.47
C LEU A 7 15.32 -1.78 -30.42
N ASN A 8 15.43 -3.11 -30.46
CA ASN A 8 14.82 -3.98 -29.45
C ASN A 8 15.42 -3.76 -28.06
N LEU A 9 16.73 -3.59 -27.95
CA LEU A 9 17.40 -3.26 -26.68
C LEU A 9 16.91 -1.94 -26.08
N PHE A 10 16.67 -0.92 -26.92
CA PHE A 10 16.14 0.37 -26.50
C PHE A 10 14.72 0.25 -25.92
N TRP A 11 13.84 -0.52 -26.58
CA TRP A 11 12.48 -0.76 -26.08
C TRP A 11 12.47 -1.53 -24.76
N ILE A 12 13.33 -2.53 -24.60
CA ILE A 12 13.46 -3.30 -23.36
C ILE A 12 13.91 -2.38 -22.21
N LEU A 13 14.92 -1.53 -22.44
CA LEU A 13 15.40 -0.58 -21.44
C LEU A 13 14.32 0.43 -21.01
N LEU A 14 13.54 0.94 -21.96
CA LEU A 14 12.42 1.85 -21.68
C LEU A 14 11.34 1.20 -20.82
N ILE A 15 10.98 -0.05 -21.11
CA ILE A 15 9.99 -0.81 -20.34
C ILE A 15 10.49 -1.05 -18.91
N VAL A 16 11.76 -1.42 -18.74
CA VAL A 16 12.38 -1.62 -17.41
C VAL A 16 12.39 -0.31 -16.61
N PHE A 17 12.74 0.81 -17.24
CA PHE A 17 12.74 2.12 -16.59
C PHE A 17 11.33 2.55 -16.17
N PHE A 18 10.34 2.29 -17.02
CA PHE A 18 8.95 2.59 -16.73
C PHE A 18 8.43 1.73 -15.56
N LEU A 19 8.68 0.41 -15.58
CA LEU A 19 8.30 -0.51 -14.49
C LEU A 19 8.97 -0.14 -13.15
N ALA A 20 10.21 0.31 -13.18
CA ALA A 20 10.92 0.76 -11.97
C ALA A 20 10.36 2.06 -11.38
N SER A 21 9.68 2.89 -12.17
CA SER A 21 9.08 4.16 -11.71
C SER A 21 7.66 4.02 -11.12
N ILE A 22 7.00 2.87 -11.29
CA ILE A 22 5.63 2.63 -10.80
C ILE A 22 5.47 2.52 -9.27
N PRO A 23 6.41 1.97 -8.45
CA PRO A 23 6.12 1.69 -7.04
C PRO A 23 6.00 2.95 -6.16
N MET A 24 6.25 4.16 -6.70
CA MET A 24 6.26 5.39 -5.90
C MET A 24 4.92 6.15 -5.92
N ALA A 25 4.03 5.85 -6.88
CA ALA A 25 2.73 6.53 -6.98
C ALA A 25 1.66 5.94 -6.04
N GLU A 26 1.77 4.65 -5.68
CA GLU A 26 0.82 3.98 -4.76
C GLU A 26 1.25 4.05 -3.28
N ALA A 27 2.42 4.62 -2.97
CA ALA A 27 2.99 4.61 -1.62
C ALA A 27 2.51 5.75 -0.71
N TRP A 28 1.81 6.76 -1.23
CA TRP A 28 1.44 7.97 -0.47
C TRP A 28 -0.06 8.24 -0.50
N ASN A 29 -0.88 7.23 -0.22
CA ASN A 29 -2.24 7.50 0.22
C ASN A 29 -2.28 7.50 1.75
N PRO A 30 -2.16 8.66 2.42
CA PRO A 30 -2.14 8.75 3.89
C PRO A 30 -3.41 8.17 4.52
N TYR A 31 -4.53 8.19 3.78
CA TYR A 31 -5.78 7.54 4.16
C TYR A 31 -5.63 6.02 4.32
N LEU A 32 -5.02 5.35 3.33
CA LEU A 32 -4.81 3.91 3.34
C LEU A 32 -3.79 3.51 4.42
N ALA A 33 -2.73 4.29 4.59
CA ALA A 33 -1.74 4.07 5.66
C ALA A 33 -2.36 4.22 7.06
N CYS A 34 -3.20 5.23 7.27
CA CYS A 34 -3.91 5.45 8.52
C CYS A 34 -4.88 4.28 8.82
N LYS A 35 -5.67 3.87 7.83
CA LYS A 35 -6.57 2.71 7.96
C LYS A 35 -5.83 1.42 8.27
N ALA A 36 -4.71 1.15 7.60
CA ALA A 36 -3.89 -0.03 7.85
C ALA A 36 -3.39 -0.06 9.30
N THR A 37 -2.97 1.09 9.83
CA THR A 37 -2.51 1.22 11.22
C THR A 37 -3.64 0.98 12.23
N CYS A 38 -4.82 1.58 12.01
CA CYS A 38 -5.99 1.34 12.87
C CYS A 38 -6.46 -0.12 12.81
N ASN A 39 -6.38 -0.75 11.63
CA ASN A 39 -6.72 -2.15 11.46
C ASN A 39 -5.72 -3.09 12.18
N ALA A 40 -4.43 -2.76 12.19
CA ALA A 40 -3.43 -3.50 12.97
C ALA A 40 -3.74 -3.41 14.48
N GLY A 41 -4.14 -2.22 14.96
CA GLY A 41 -4.64 -2.05 16.33
C GLY A 41 -5.89 -2.89 16.60
N TYR A 42 -6.80 -2.98 15.64
CA TYR A 42 -8.04 -3.76 15.77
C TYR A 42 -7.75 -5.25 15.91
N LEU A 43 -6.88 -5.79 15.07
CA LEU A 43 -6.43 -7.18 15.17
C LEU A 43 -5.71 -7.47 16.50
N SER A 44 -4.91 -6.51 16.98
CA SER A 44 -4.25 -6.63 18.27
C SER A 44 -5.25 -6.66 19.43
N CYS A 45 -6.26 -5.79 19.41
CA CYS A 45 -7.33 -5.82 20.39
C CYS A 45 -8.14 -7.12 20.33
N MET A 46 -8.45 -7.59 19.11
CA MET A 46 -9.15 -8.87 18.89
C MET A 46 -8.36 -10.05 19.48
N SER A 47 -7.03 -10.04 19.34
CA SER A 47 -6.15 -11.06 19.92
C SER A 47 -6.21 -11.11 21.45
N VAL A 48 -6.41 -9.96 22.11
CA VAL A 48 -6.45 -9.86 23.57
C VAL A 48 -7.86 -10.12 24.12
N TYR A 49 -8.87 -9.48 23.56
CA TYR A 49 -10.22 -9.44 24.14
C TYR A 49 -11.21 -10.38 23.44
N GLY A 50 -10.95 -10.80 22.20
CA GLY A 50 -11.86 -11.62 21.41
C GLY A 50 -13.25 -11.01 21.17
N ASN A 51 -13.42 -9.70 21.46
CA ASN A 51 -14.72 -9.05 21.47
C ASN A 51 -14.76 -7.87 20.48
N VAL A 52 -15.57 -8.02 19.44
CA VAL A 52 -15.76 -7.05 18.35
C VAL A 52 -16.23 -5.69 18.89
N GLN A 53 -17.15 -5.65 19.85
CA GLN A 53 -17.74 -4.39 20.33
C GLN A 53 -16.70 -3.57 21.10
N ILE A 54 -15.91 -4.20 21.96
CA ILE A 54 -14.84 -3.53 22.73
C ILE A 54 -13.80 -2.95 21.78
N CYS A 55 -13.36 -3.74 20.80
CA CYS A 55 -12.33 -3.30 19.85
C CYS A 55 -12.81 -2.23 18.88
N ASN A 56 -14.07 -2.29 18.45
CA ASN A 56 -14.67 -1.21 17.65
C ASN A 56 -14.77 0.10 18.43
N VAL A 57 -15.18 0.07 19.70
CA VAL A 57 -15.25 1.28 20.53
C VAL A 57 -13.86 1.86 20.78
N ALA A 58 -12.88 1.02 21.11
CA ALA A 58 -11.51 1.45 21.38
C ALA A 58 -10.83 2.11 20.18
N LEU A 59 -11.10 1.65 18.95
CA LEU A 59 -10.44 2.14 17.73
C LEU A 59 -11.33 3.03 16.86
N ARG A 60 -12.56 3.30 17.29
CA ARG A 60 -13.48 4.21 16.57
C ARG A 60 -12.84 5.58 16.32
N SER A 61 -12.15 6.12 17.31
CA SER A 61 -11.44 7.40 17.21
C SER A 61 -10.23 7.32 16.27
N CYS A 62 -9.59 6.16 16.14
CA CYS A 62 -8.51 5.92 15.18
C CYS A 62 -9.05 6.01 13.75
N PHE A 63 -10.10 5.26 13.43
CA PHE A 63 -10.72 5.29 12.10
C PHE A 63 -11.33 6.66 11.75
N ALA A 64 -11.87 7.38 12.73
CA ALA A 64 -12.41 8.72 12.53
C ALA A 64 -11.33 9.77 12.19
N ARG A 65 -10.08 9.57 12.66
CA ARG A 65 -8.94 10.45 12.35
C ARG A 65 -8.33 10.19 10.97
N CYS A 66 -8.73 9.10 10.32
CA CYS A 66 -8.27 8.77 8.98
C CYS A 66 -9.14 9.37 7.87
N LEU A 67 -10.22 10.13 8.18
CA LEU A 67 -11.13 10.76 7.21
C LEU A 67 -10.60 12.08 6.67
#